data_AF-A0A482R8F2-F1
#
_entry.id   AF-A0A482R8F2-F1
#
_cell.length_a   1.000
_cell.length_b   1.000
_cell.length_c   1.000
_cell.angle_alpha   90.00
_cell.angle_beta   90.00
_cell.angle_gamma   90.00
#
_symmetry.space_group_name_H-M   'P 1'
#
loop_
_entity.id
_entity.type
_entity.pdbx_description
1 polymer ?
#
loop_
_entity_poly.entity_id
_entity_poly.type
_entity_poly.pdbx_seq_one_letter_code
_entity_poly.pdbx_strand_id
1 'polypeptide(L)' 'MGAHPSPNPSACRFVNAEGVGVWVKLHWKTESGVKNLTREAAGELCGSDPDHATRDLFEH' A
#
# COMPACT_ATOMS: atom_id res chain seq x y z
N MET A 1 -10.81 30.70 -16.12
CA MET A 1 -10.80 29.27 -16.47
C MET A 1 -9.66 28.62 -15.69
N GLY A 2 -9.99 28.04 -14.53
CA GLY A 2 -9.00 27.42 -13.64
C GLY A 2 -8.47 26.13 -14.26
N ALA A 3 -7.16 25.93 -14.19
CA ALA A 3 -6.49 24.74 -14.69
C ALA A 3 -7.17 23.48 -14.15
N HIS A 4 -7.83 22.72 -15.03
CA HIS A 4 -8.32 21.40 -14.70
C HIS A 4 -7.07 20.49 -14.65
N PRO A 5 -6.69 19.94 -13.49
CA PRO A 5 -5.55 19.05 -13.42
C PRO A 5 -5.84 17.84 -14.31
N SER A 6 -4.92 17.56 -15.25
CA SER A 6 -4.96 16.36 -16.07
C SER A 6 -5.00 15.13 -15.14
N PRO A 7 -5.96 14.22 -15.28
CA PRO A 7 -6.07 13.08 -14.39
C PRO A 7 -4.85 12.17 -14.57
N ASN A 8 -4.07 12.04 -13.49
CA ASN A 8 -3.04 11.00 -13.38
C ASN A 8 -3.77 9.64 -13.26
N PRO A 9 -3.41 8.61 -14.06
CA PRO A 9 -4.12 7.33 -14.11
C PRO A 9 -4.15 6.54 -12.77
N SER A 10 -3.42 6.98 -11.73
CA SER A 10 -3.32 6.29 -10.44
C SER A 10 -4.11 6.95 -9.28
N ALA A 11 -4.86 8.03 -9.52
CA ALA A 11 -5.52 8.78 -8.45
C ALA A 11 -6.97 8.31 -8.21
N CYS A 12 -7.33 8.06 -6.95
CA CYS A 12 -8.71 7.82 -6.55
C CYS A 12 -9.44 9.16 -6.38
N ARG A 13 -10.73 9.21 -6.73
CA ARG A 13 -11.58 10.39 -6.50
C ARG A 13 -12.50 10.14 -5.31
N PHE A 14 -12.39 10.96 -4.26
CA PHE A 14 -13.32 10.96 -3.13
C PHE A 14 -14.34 12.07 -3.31
N VAL A 15 -15.59 11.82 -2.92
CA VAL A 15 -16.70 12.77 -3.02
C VAL A 15 -17.21 13.06 -1.62
N ASN A 16 -17.28 14.34 -1.24
CA ASN A 16 -17.83 14.74 0.06
C ASN A 16 -19.37 14.72 0.04
N ALA A 17 -20.00 14.97 1.19
CA ALA A 17 -21.47 14.96 1.31
C ALA A 17 -22.18 15.97 0.41
N GLU A 18 -21.48 17.00 -0.06
CA GLU A 18 -21.98 18.06 -0.95
C GLU A 18 -21.77 17.73 -2.44
N GLY A 19 -21.22 16.56 -2.77
CA GLY A 19 -20.98 16.13 -4.15
C GLY A 19 -19.69 16.66 -4.77
N VAL A 20 -18.82 17.34 -4.00
CA VAL A 20 -17.54 17.87 -4.48
C VAL A 20 -16.49 16.77 -4.50
N GLY A 21 -15.87 16.57 -5.66
CA GLY A 21 -14.84 15.56 -5.88
C GLY A 21 -13.43 16.09 -5.64
N VAL A 22 -12.64 15.40 -4.81
CA VAL A 22 -11.22 15.65 -4.60
C VAL A 22 -10.39 14.44 -5.02
N TRP A 23 -9.22 14.69 -5.60
CA TRP A 23 -8.26 13.65 -5.96
C TRP A 23 -7.38 13.33 -4.77
N VAL A 24 -7.33 12.05 -4.39
CA VAL A 24 -6.56 11.59 -3.23
C VAL A 24 -5.51 10.57 -3.63
N LYS A 25 -4.39 10.58 -2.90
CA LYS A 25 -3.36 9.53 -2.92
C LYS A 25 -3.34 8.90 -1.53
N LEU A 26 -3.65 7.61 -1.44
CA LEU A 26 -3.69 6.90 -0.17
C LEU A 26 -2.28 6.39 0.18
N HIS A 27 -1.87 6.58 1.43
CA HIS A 27 -0.60 6.11 1.97
C HIS A 27 -0.87 5.34 3.26
N TRP A 28 -0.44 4.08 3.32
CA TRP A 28 -0.45 3.30 4.57
C TRP A 28 0.92 3.42 5.23
N LYS A 29 0.98 3.95 6.45
CA LYS A 29 2.20 4.02 7.26
C LYS A 29 2.06 3.06 8.42
N THR A 30 2.95 2.08 8.50
CA THR A 30 2.96 1.07 9.58
C THR A 30 3.76 1.59 10.76
N GLU A 31 3.25 1.37 11.99
CA GLU A 31 4.03 1.64 13.22
C GLU A 31 5.11 0.57 13.46
N SER A 32 4.94 -0.63 12.90
CA SER A 32 5.93 -1.71 12.91
C SER A 32 7.22 -1.40 12.12
N GLY A 33 7.25 -0.26 11.41
CA GLY A 33 8.34 0.18 10.55
C GLY A 33 8.39 -0.57 9.21
N VAL A 34 9.42 -0.27 8.42
CA VAL A 34 9.71 -0.96 7.14
C VAL A 34 10.80 -1.99 7.40
N LYS A 35 10.45 -3.27 7.36
CA LYS A 35 11.37 -4.39 7.49
C LYS A 35 11.35 -5.17 6.17
N ASN A 36 12.51 -5.27 5.51
CA ASN A 36 12.64 -5.98 4.23
C ASN A 36 13.56 -7.19 4.39
N LEU A 37 13.25 -8.27 3.71
CA LEU A 37 14.14 -9.42 3.57
C LEU A 37 15.21 -9.12 2.51
N THR A 38 16.42 -9.65 2.72
CA THR A 38 17.40 -9.72 1.63
C THR A 38 16.95 -10.74 0.60
N ARG A 39 17.46 -10.62 -0.64
CA ARG A 39 17.10 -11.53 -1.73
C ARG A 39 17.40 -12.99 -1.40
N GLU A 40 18.52 -13.24 -0.74
CA GLU A 40 18.98 -14.57 -0.33
C GLU A 40 18.04 -15.16 0.72
N ALA A 41 17.77 -14.42 1.80
CA ALA A 41 16.85 -14.84 2.85
C ALA A 41 15.43 -15.10 2.32
N ALA A 42 14.93 -14.23 1.42
CA ALA A 42 13.63 -14.43 0.79
C ALA A 42 13.59 -15.71 -0.08
N GLY A 43 14.68 -16.05 -0.75
CA GLY A 43 14.80 -17.28 -1.53
C GLY A 43 14.74 -18.53 -0.65
N GLU A 44 15.46 -18.52 0.47
CA GLU A 44 15.47 -19.63 1.43
C GLU A 44 14.12 -19.81 2.13
N LEU A 45 13.49 -18.71 2.56
CA LEU A 45 12.17 -18.72 3.18
C LEU A 45 11.07 -19.20 2.22
N CYS A 46 11.11 -18.80 0.95
CA CYS A 46 10.12 -19.23 -0.04
C CYS A 46 10.08 -20.77 -0.21
N GLY A 47 11.24 -21.43 -0.09
CA GLY A 47 11.33 -22.89 -0.17
C GLY A 47 11.05 -23.61 1.15
N SER A 48 11.43 -23.00 2.28
CA SER A 48 11.38 -23.66 3.59
C SER A 48 10.09 -23.37 4.37
N ASP A 49 9.47 -22.22 4.13
CA ASP A 49 8.27 -21.76 4.83
C ASP A 49 7.46 -20.76 3.97
N PRO A 50 6.66 -21.26 3.03
CA PRO A 50 5.88 -20.42 2.12
C PRO A 50 4.79 -19.60 2.82
N ASP A 51 4.41 -19.97 4.06
CA ASP A 51 3.37 -19.33 4.85
C ASP A 51 3.90 -18.29 5.85
N HIS A 52 5.21 -18.01 5.82
CA HIS A 52 5.88 -17.11 6.77
C HIS A 52 5.15 -15.76 6.95
N ALA A 53 4.73 -15.11 5.86
CA ALA A 53 4.06 -13.80 5.95
C ALA A 53 2.65 -13.89 6.56
N THR A 54 1.94 -14.99 6.33
CA THR A 54 0.60 -15.22 6.90
C THR A 54 0.70 -15.55 8.38
N ARG A 55 1.71 -16.34 8.77
CA ARG A 55 1.96 -16.68 10.17
C ARG A 55 2.41 -15.47 10.97
N ASP A 56 3.33 -14.66 10.43
CA ASP A 56 3.75 -13.38 11.03
C ASP A 56 2.54 -12.46 11.31
N LEU A 57 1.58 -12.39 10.38
CA LEU A 57 0.36 -11.61 10.58
C LEU A 57 -0.59 -12.18 11.64
N PHE A 58 -0.58 -13.49 11.88
CA PHE A 58 -1.48 -14.15 12.84
C PHE A 58 -0.91 -14.15 14.27
N GLU A 59 0.41 -14.29 14.41
CA GLU A 59 1.08 -14.46 15.70
C GLU A 59 1.57 -13.14 16.34
N HIS A 60 1.48 -12.01 15.62
CA HIS A 60 2.00 -10.69 16.02
C HIS A 60 0.91 -9.68 16.38
#